data_AF-A0A2D8A616-F1
#
_entry.id   AF-A0A2D8A616-F1
#
_cell.length_a   1.000
_cell.length_b   1.000
_cell.length_c   1.000
_cell.angle_alpha   90.00
_cell.angle_beta   90.00
_cell.angle_gamma   90.00
#
_symmetry.space_group_name_H-M   'P 1'
#
loop_
_entity.id
_entity.type
_entity.pdbx_description
1 polymer ?
#
loop_
_entity_poly.entity_id
_entity_poly.type
_entity_poly.pdbx_seq_one_letter_code
_entity_poly.pdbx_strand_id
1 'polypeptide(L)' 'EKSTILRIRVHPHLLSEWNRIAASLAYLFYIRPKLKRYLFSVTRGFKWQIKNKKRIPRNHFGKHPWFS' A
#
# COMPACT_ATOMS: atom_id res chain seq x y z
N GLU A 1 28.44 -5.34 -5.27
CA GLU A 1 27.33 -4.84 -4.44
C GLU A 1 26.06 -5.65 -4.72
N LYS A 2 25.32 -6.09 -3.70
CA LYS A 2 24.01 -6.75 -3.90
C LYS A 2 22.91 -5.71 -3.77
N SER A 3 22.24 -5.38 -4.86
CA SER A 3 21.03 -4.55 -4.86
C SER A 3 19.78 -5.42 -4.92
N THR A 4 18.74 -5.07 -4.16
CA THR A 4 17.45 -5.75 -4.19
C THR A 4 16.38 -4.73 -4.59
N ILE A 5 15.64 -5.03 -5.66
CA ILE A 5 14.61 -4.14 -6.20
C ILE A 5 13.25 -4.69 -5.79
N LEU A 6 12.45 -3.86 -5.12
CA LEU A 6 11.05 -4.17 -4.79
C LEU A 6 10.13 -3.40 -5.74
N ARG A 7 9.32 -4.12 -6.52
CA ARG A 7 8.33 -3.54 -7.44
C ARG A 7 6.92 -3.86 -6.98
N ILE A 8 6.14 -2.83 -6.66
CA ILE A 8 4.75 -2.96 -6.21
C ILE A 8 3.82 -2.47 -7.32
N ARG A 9 2.97 -3.35 -7.86
CA ARG A 9 1.90 -2.99 -8.81
C ARG A 9 0.55 -3.15 -8.13
N VAL A 10 -0.32 -2.15 -8.27
CA VAL A 10 -1.66 -2.16 -7.69
C VAL A 10 -2.69 -1.88 -8.78
N HIS A 11 -3.65 -2.79 -8.94
CA HIS A 11 -4.74 -2.69 -9.92
C HIS A 11 -6.07 -2.52 -9.18
N PRO A 12 -6.59 -1.29 -9.07
CA PRO A 12 -7.90 -1.05 -8.46
C PRO A 12 -9.00 -1.43 -9.45
N HIS A 13 -9.36 -2.72 -9.51
CA HIS A 13 -10.45 -3.24 -10.38
C HIS A 13 -11.84 -2.67 -10.05
N LEU A 14 -12.00 -2.00 -8.90
CA LEU A 14 -13.25 -1.45 -8.40
C LEU A 14 -13.88 -0.34 -9.27
N LEU A 15 -13.13 0.22 -10.23
CA LEU A 15 -13.57 1.38 -11.02
C LEU A 15 -13.81 1.08 -12.51
N SER A 16 -13.77 -0.19 -12.94
CA SER A 16 -13.92 -0.52 -14.37
C SER A 16 -15.27 -0.10 -14.95
N GLU A 17 -16.34 -0.23 -14.15
CA GLU A 17 -17.72 0.03 -14.57
C GLU A 17 -18.14 1.51 -14.41
N TRP A 18 -17.26 2.37 -13.90
CA TRP A 18 -17.60 3.77 -13.61
C TRP A 18 -17.28 4.67 -14.80
N ASN A 19 -18.11 5.71 -15.00
CA ASN A 19 -17.78 6.74 -15.98
C ASN A 19 -16.44 7.41 -15.61
N ARG A 20 -15.69 7.89 -16.63
CA ARG A 20 -14.31 8.35 -16.45
C ARG A 20 -14.15 9.44 -15.38
N ILE A 21 -15.15 10.33 -15.25
CA ILE A 21 -15.12 11.45 -14.31
C ILE A 21 -15.31 10.95 -12.88
N ALA A 22 -16.35 10.17 -12.63
CA ALA A 22 -16.62 9.60 -11.30
C ALA A 22 -15.49 8.65 -10.87
N ALA A 23 -14.98 7.84 -11.79
CA ALA A 23 -13.82 6.98 -11.54
C ALA A 23 -12.59 7.80 -11.13
N SER A 24 -12.32 8.94 -11.82
CA SER A 24 -11.19 9.81 -11.50
C SER A 24 -11.33 10.47 -10.13
N LEU A 25 -12.53 10.93 -9.78
CA LEU A 25 -12.82 11.51 -8.47
C LEU A 25 -12.68 10.47 -7.35
N ALA A 26 -13.29 9.30 -7.52
CA ALA A 26 -13.17 8.19 -6.58
C ALA A 26 -11.70 7.76 -6.41
N TYR A 27 -10.94 7.70 -7.51
CA TYR A 27 -9.52 7.42 -7.45
C TYR A 27 -8.77 8.48 -6.64
N LEU A 28 -8.97 9.76 -6.93
CA LEU A 28 -8.21 10.86 -6.34
C LEU A 28 -8.49 11.01 -4.83
N PHE A 29 -9.75 10.94 -4.44
CA PHE A 29 -10.19 11.23 -3.06
C PHE A 29 -10.28 10.00 -2.17
N TYR A 30 -10.42 8.80 -2.71
CA TYR A 30 -10.59 7.58 -1.91
C TYR A 30 -9.47 6.57 -2.12
N ILE A 31 -9.23 6.14 -3.37
CA ILE A 31 -8.24 5.08 -3.63
C ILE A 31 -6.82 5.56 -3.38
N ARG A 32 -6.43 6.72 -3.91
CA ARG A 32 -5.09 7.28 -3.80
C ARG A 32 -4.63 7.50 -2.35
N PRO A 33 -5.41 8.11 -1.44
CA PRO A 33 -4.97 8.25 -0.05
C PRO A 33 -4.86 6.90 0.67
N LYS A 34 -5.78 5.95 0.42
CA LYS A 34 -5.67 4.59 0.97
C LYS A 34 -4.43 3.86 0.43
N LEU A 35 -4.10 4.04 -0.84
CA LEU A 35 -2.90 3.48 -1.48
C LEU A 35 -1.62 4.04 -0.88
N LYS A 36 -1.56 5.35 -0.64
CA LYS A 36 -0.42 5.95 0.05
C LYS A 36 -0.24 5.37 1.45
N ARG A 37 -1.32 5.23 2.24
CA ARG A 37 -1.27 4.63 3.58
C ARG A 37 -0.81 3.17 3.55
N TYR A 38 -1.32 2.40 2.60
CA TYR A 38 -0.89 1.01 2.37
C TYR A 38 0.62 0.92 2.08
N LEU A 39 1.09 1.67 1.07
CA LEU A 39 2.50 1.67 0.68
C LEU A 39 3.41 2.16 1.81
N PHE A 40 2.96 3.13 2.59
CA PHE A 40 3.68 3.62 3.75
C PHE A 40 3.86 2.52 4.82
N SER A 41 2.81 1.76 5.12
CA SER A 41 2.89 0.64 6.05
C SER A 41 3.85 -0.44 5.55
N VAL A 42 3.73 -0.85 4.29
CA VAL A 42 4.58 -1.91 3.68
C VAL A 42 6.05 -1.51 3.70
N THR A 43 6.37 -0.30 3.22
CA THR A 43 7.76 0.19 3.16
C THR A 43 8.37 0.36 4.55
N ARG A 44 7.59 0.83 5.54
CA ARG A 44 8.04 0.86 6.93
C ARG A 44 8.22 -0.52 7.54
N GLY A 45 7.38 -1.48 7.13
CA GLY A 45 7.54 -2.88 7.47
C GLY A 45 8.92 -3.40 7.08
N PHE A 46 9.28 -3.27 5.81
CA PHE A 46 10.60 -3.67 5.35
C PHE A 46 11.73 -2.94 6.08
N LYS A 47 11.63 -1.61 6.24
CA LYS A 47 12.63 -0.84 6.99
C LYS A 47 12.83 -1.35 8.42
N TRP A 48 11.75 -1.67 9.11
CA TRP A 48 11.81 -2.20 10.48
C TRP A 48 12.41 -3.61 10.50
N GLN A 49 12.02 -4.48 9.58
CA GLN A 49 12.56 -5.84 9.50
C GLN A 49 14.07 -5.84 9.21
N ILE A 50 14.53 -4.97 8.31
CA ILE A 50 15.96 -4.77 8.02
C ILE A 50 16.71 -4.27 9.27
N LYS A 51 16.15 -3.28 10.00
CA LYS A 51 16.81 -2.68 11.17
C LYS A 51 16.86 -3.63 12.38
N ASN A 52 15.78 -4.35 12.65
CA ASN A 52 15.63 -5.13 13.88
C ASN A 52 15.97 -6.62 13.70
N LYS A 53 16.04 -7.12 12.45
CA LYS A 53 16.24 -8.53 12.10
C LYS A 53 15.28 -9.50 12.81
N LYS A 54 14.11 -9.01 13.21
CA LYS A 54 13.06 -9.75 13.92
C LYS A 54 11.78 -9.79 13.10
N ARG A 55 10.84 -10.65 13.51
CA ARG A 55 9.49 -10.66 12.95
C ARG A 55 8.74 -9.40 13.37
N ILE A 56 8.04 -8.77 12.43
CA ILE A 56 7.20 -7.60 12.69
C ILE A 56 6.01 -7.96 13.57
N PRO A 57 5.72 -7.16 14.61
CA PRO A 57 4.46 -7.28 15.36
C PRO A 57 3.25 -7.05 14.47
N ARG A 58 2.13 -7.75 14.73
CA ARG A 58 0.89 -7.54 13.99
C ARG A 58 0.40 -6.09 14.10
N ASN A 59 -0.06 -5.52 12.99
CA ASN A 59 -0.59 -4.16 12.90
C ASN A 59 0.36 -3.05 13.39
N HIS A 60 1.68 -3.29 13.37
CA HIS A 60 2.67 -2.35 13.92
C HIS A 60 2.64 -0.95 13.26
N PHE A 61 2.25 -0.87 11.99
CA PHE A 61 2.11 0.38 11.23
C PHE A 61 0.64 0.74 10.93
N GLY A 62 -0.28 0.25 11.77
CA GLY A 62 -1.72 0.46 11.66
C GLY A 62 -2.46 -0.74 11.07
N LYS A 63 -3.79 -0.71 11.21
CA LYS A 63 -4.71 -1.67 10.56
C LYS A 63 -5.11 -1.11 9.21
N HIS A 64 -5.08 -1.94 8.17
CA HIS A 64 -5.53 -1.54 6.84
C HIS A 64 -6.62 -2.48 6.34
N PRO A 65 -7.68 -1.99 5.68
CA PRO A 65 -8.72 -2.87 5.13
C PRO A 65 -8.20 -3.85 4.06
N TRP A 66 -7.01 -3.58 3.52
CA TRP A 66 -6.40 -4.37 2.45
C TRP A 66 -5.36 -5.38 2.95
N PHE A 67 -4.95 -5.32 4.23
CA PHE A 67 -4.08 -6.33 4.85
C PHE A 67 -4.23 -6.31 6.39
N SER A 68 -4.23 -7.48 7.02
CA SER A 68 -4.23 -7.67 8.49
C SER A 68 -3.38 -8.87 8.87
#